data_AF-A0A7Z9WXQ6-F1
#
_entry.id   AF-A0A7Z9WXQ6-F1
#
_cell.length_a   1.000
_cell.length_b   1.000
_cell.length_c   1.000
_cell.angle_alpha   90.00
_cell.angle_beta   90.00
_cell.angle_gamma   90.00
#
_symmetry.space_group_name_H-M   'P 1'
#
loop_
_entity.id
_entity.type
_entity.pdbx_description
1 polymer ?
#
loop_
_entity_poly.entity_id
_entity_poly.type
_entity_poly.pdbx_seq_one_letter_code
_entity_poly.pdbx_strand_id
1 'polypeptide(L)'
;HVRMDLLYDRWSDKTKAKVDVCTNFFLLFYLITLFIGSISSTIYAIEYGQRNFSQWNPSMIPIKIIMVLGIFLMILQTISTFFKDLAKVKGITIS
;
A
#
# COMPACT_ATOMS: atom_id res chain seq x y z
N HIS A 1 -15.60 0.64 17.89
CA HIS A 1 -17.03 0.93 18.16
C HIS A 1 -17.22 2.41 18.55
N VAL A 2 -16.59 3.31 17.79
CA VAL A 2 -16.84 4.76 17.81
C VAL A 2 -17.66 4.99 16.56
N ARG A 3 -18.94 5.32 16.76
CA ARG A 3 -19.98 5.22 15.74
C ARG A 3 -19.64 6.00 14.48
N MET A 4 -19.27 5.29 13.42
CA MET A 4 -19.49 5.72 12.03
C MET A 4 -20.87 5.23 11.52
N ASP A 5 -21.78 4.91 12.45
CA ASP A 5 -22.95 4.04 12.24
C ASP A 5 -24.25 4.75 11.84
N LEU A 6 -24.22 5.85 11.08
CA LEU A 6 -25.49 6.48 10.61
C LEU A 6 -25.56 6.73 9.10
N LEU A 7 -24.42 6.96 8.45
CA LEU A 7 -24.35 7.11 6.99
C LEU A 7 -23.91 5.82 6.30
N TYR A 8 -23.02 5.04 6.93
CA TYR A 8 -22.57 3.75 6.40
C TYR A 8 -23.69 2.70 6.44
N ASP A 9 -24.59 2.74 7.41
CA ASP A 9 -25.68 1.77 7.53
C ASP A 9 -26.75 1.92 6.42
N ARG A 10 -26.83 3.10 5.79
CA ARG A 10 -27.78 3.37 4.70
C ARG A 10 -27.29 2.93 3.32
N TRP A 11 -26.00 2.61 3.17
CA TRP A 11 -25.44 2.16 1.90
C TRP A 11 -25.40 0.65 1.84
N SER A 12 -26.08 0.09 0.83
CA SER A 12 -26.06 -1.34 0.52
C SER A 12 -24.61 -1.85 0.39
N ASP A 13 -24.35 -3.07 0.87
CA ASP A 13 -23.04 -3.73 0.83
C ASP A 13 -22.41 -3.72 -0.57
N LYS A 14 -23.23 -3.73 -1.62
CA LYS A 14 -22.80 -3.63 -3.02
C LYS A 14 -22.19 -2.26 -3.36
N THR A 15 -22.72 -1.18 -2.80
CA THR A 15 -22.22 0.18 -3.04
C THR A 15 -20.91 0.40 -2.29
N LYS A 16 -20.81 -0.08 -1.05
CA LYS A 16 -19.54 -0.05 -0.29
C LYS A 16 -18.43 -0.82 -1.01
N ALA A 17 -18.72 -2.06 -1.42
CA ALA A 17 -17.75 -2.88 -2.14
C ALA A 17 -17.31 -2.24 -3.47
N LYS A 18 -18.19 -1.55 -4.21
CA LYS A 18 -17.82 -0.81 -5.43
C LYS A 18 -16.88 0.37 -5.14
N VAL A 19 -17.14 1.12 -4.07
CA VAL A 19 -16.29 2.24 -3.65
C VAL A 19 -14.93 1.71 -3.20
N ASP A 20 -14.90 0.63 -2.41
CA ASP A 20 -13.65 -0.01 -1.96
C ASP A 20 -12.81 -0.50 -3.15
N VAL A 21 -13.41 -1.18 -4.13
CA VAL A 21 -12.70 -1.60 -5.36
C VAL A 21 -12.10 -0.40 -6.10
N CYS A 22 -12.85 0.68 -6.23
CA CYS A 22 -12.40 1.90 -6.91
C CYS A 22 -11.22 2.54 -6.16
N THR A 23 -11.36 2.78 -4.85
CA THR A 23 -10.31 3.37 -4.02
C THR A 23 -9.05 2.49 -3.98
N ASN A 24 -9.23 1.18 -3.88
CA ASN A 24 -8.11 0.24 -3.80
C ASN A 24 -7.35 0.12 -5.13
N PHE A 25 -8.02 0.32 -6.28
CA PHE A 25 -7.37 0.45 -7.58
C PHE A 25 -6.47 1.70 -7.66
N PHE A 26 -6.97 2.86 -7.25
CA PHE A 26 -6.17 4.09 -7.20
C PHE A 26 -4.99 3.96 -6.24
N LEU A 27 -5.21 3.33 -5.07
CA LEU A 27 -4.16 3.05 -4.10
C LEU A 27 -3.08 2.14 -4.69
N LEU A 28 -3.47 1.08 -5.41
CA LEU A 28 -2.54 0.18 -6.08
C LEU A 28 -1.66 0.92 -7.10
N PHE A 29 -2.28 1.76 -7.95
CA PHE A 29 -1.56 2.56 -8.93
C PHE A 29 -0.53 3.47 -8.25
N TYR A 30 -0.94 4.17 -7.20
CA TYR A 30 -0.05 5.02 -6.41
C TYR A 30 1.12 4.22 -5.79
N LEU A 31 0.84 3.06 -5.20
CA LEU A 31 1.85 2.19 -4.61
C LEU A 31 2.87 1.69 -5.63
N ILE A 32 2.46 1.36 -6.85
CA ILE A 32 3.37 0.94 -7.93
C ILE A 32 4.32 2.08 -8.31
N THR A 33 3.78 3.29 -8.52
CA THR A 33 4.62 4.47 -8.80
C THR A 33 5.59 4.75 -7.64
N LEU A 34 5.12 4.66 -6.40
CA LEU A 34 5.94 4.83 -5.21
C LEU A 34 7.05 3.77 -5.11
N PHE A 35 6.74 2.51 -5.46
CA PHE A 35 7.70 1.41 -5.42
C PHE A 35 8.83 1.61 -6.43
N ILE A 36 8.51 2.04 -7.65
CA ILE A 36 9.50 2.38 -8.68
C ILE A 36 10.42 3.52 -8.18
N GLY A 37 9.84 4.57 -7.61
CA GLY A 37 10.62 5.68 -7.02
C GLY A 37 11.50 5.22 -5.84
N SER A 38 11.00 4.30 -5.02
CA SER A 38 11.72 3.77 -3.86
C SER A 38 12.89 2.86 -4.26
N ILE A 39 12.74 2.05 -5.31
CA ILE A 39 13.84 1.27 -5.89
C ILE A 39 14.94 2.20 -6.40
N SER A 40 14.58 3.21 -7.19
CA SER A 40 15.53 4.20 -7.71
C SER A 40 16.26 4.92 -6.56
N SER A 41 15.54 5.35 -5.51
CA SER A 41 16.14 5.98 -4.32
C SER A 41 17.06 5.04 -3.53
N THR A 42 16.77 3.74 -3.52
CA THR A 42 17.57 2.75 -2.78
C THR A 42 18.84 2.39 -3.56
N ILE A 43 18.75 2.22 -4.88
CA ILE A 43 19.91 2.01 -5.75
C ILE A 43 20.86 3.21 -5.63
N TYR A 44 20.33 4.43 -5.69
CA TYR A 44 21.14 5.64 -5.52
C TYR A 44 21.81 5.70 -4.14
N ALA A 45 21.11 5.31 -3.07
CA ALA A 45 21.69 5.29 -1.72
C ALA A 45 22.79 4.23 -1.54
N ILE A 46 22.68 3.10 -2.26
CA ILE A 46 23.69 2.04 -2.29
C ILE A 46 24.92 2.49 -3.10
N GLU A 47 24.69 3.06 -4.30
CA GLU A 47 25.74 3.47 -5.24
C GLU A 47 26.57 4.65 -4.70
N TYR A 48 25.91 5.65 -4.11
CA TYR A 48 26.59 6.80 -3.50
C TYR A 48 27.05 6.55 -2.06
N GLY A 49 26.82 5.34 -1.53
CA GLY A 49 27.16 4.98 -0.16
C GLY A 49 26.67 6.00 0.84
N GLN A 50 25.42 6.49 0.69
CA GLN A 50 24.89 7.59 1.51
C GLN A 50 24.98 7.23 2.99
N ARG A 51 26.00 7.81 3.61
CA ARG A 51 26.24 7.83 5.04
C ARG A 51 25.87 9.22 5.51
N ASN A 52 25.08 9.30 6.58
CA ASN A 52 24.76 10.59 7.18
C ASN A 52 26.05 11.37 7.48
N PHE A 53 26.05 12.68 7.20
CA PHE A 53 27.11 13.64 7.58
C PHE A 53 27.16 13.87 9.11
N SER A 54 27.17 12.80 9.90
CA SER A 54 27.27 12.83 11.36
C SER A 54 28.38 11.89 11.81
N GLN A 55 29.11 12.31 12.85
CA GLN A 55 30.31 11.68 13.40
C GLN A 55 30.16 10.18 13.78
N TRP A 56 28.92 9.67 13.82
CA TRP A 56 28.52 8.28 14.11
C TRP A 56 28.26 7.41 12.86
N ASN A 57 28.12 8.00 11.67
CA ASN A 57 28.07 7.33 10.37
C ASN A 57 27.06 6.14 10.22
N PRO A 58 25.80 6.24 10.69
CA PRO A 58 24.85 5.14 10.51
C PRO A 58 24.50 5.00 9.02
N SER A 59 24.59 3.78 8.50
CA SER A 59 24.24 3.46 7.12
C SER A 59 22.74 3.67 6.89
N MET A 60 22.36 4.53 5.94
CA MET A 60 20.96 4.75 5.55
C MET A 60 20.44 3.66 4.60
N ILE A 61 21.31 2.75 4.18
CA ILE A 61 21.02 1.64 3.26
C ILE A 61 20.07 0.61 3.90
N PRO A 62 20.32 0.06 5.11
CA PRO A 62 19.44 -0.96 5.71
C PRO A 62 18.01 -0.47 5.90
N ILE A 63 17.81 0.79 6.32
CA ILE A 63 16.46 1.34 6.51
C ILE A 63 15.71 1.50 5.17
N LYS A 64 16.40 1.92 4.11
CA LYS A 64 15.81 2.05 2.77
C LYS A 64 15.43 0.69 2.18
N ILE A 65 16.23 -0.36 2.42
CA ILE A 65 15.91 -1.73 2.01
C ILE A 65 14.63 -2.22 2.71
N ILE A 66 14.53 -2.01 4.03
CA ILE A 66 13.33 -2.39 4.80
C ILE A 66 12.09 -1.63 4.29
N MET A 67 12.23 -0.34 3.95
CA MET A 67 11.16 0.46 3.38
C MET A 67 10.67 -0.09 2.03
N VAL A 68 11.58 -0.42 1.11
CA VAL A 68 11.24 -1.03 -0.18
C VAL A 68 10.54 -2.37 0.02
N LEU A 69 11.02 -3.20 0.94
CA LEU A 69 10.43 -4.50 1.27
C LEU A 69 9.02 -4.33 1.87
N GLY A 70 8.82 -3.33 2.72
CA GLY A 70 7.51 -2.98 3.26
C GLY A 70 6.52 -2.54 2.17
N ILE A 71 6.93 -1.68 1.25
CA ILE A 71 6.08 -1.25 0.11
C ILE A 71 5.73 -2.44 -0.79
N PHE A 72 6.67 -3.34 -1.03
CA PHE A 72 6.43 -4.57 -1.77
C PHE A 72 5.34 -5.43 -1.12
N LEU A 73 5.41 -5.63 0.20
CA LEU A 73 4.38 -6.35 0.95
C LEU A 73 3.03 -5.61 0.94
N MET A 74 3.04 -4.28 1.02
CA MET A 74 1.82 -3.46 0.92
C MET A 74 1.13 -3.63 -0.44
N ILE A 75 1.88 -3.68 -1.54
CA ILE A 75 1.32 -3.96 -2.87
C ILE A 75 0.66 -5.34 -2.87
N LEU A 76 1.33 -6.35 -2.32
CA LEU A 76 0.81 -7.72 -2.31
C LEU A 76 -0.52 -7.84 -1.54
N GLN A 77 -0.62 -7.21 -0.36
CA GLN A 77 -1.88 -7.18 0.39
C GLN A 77 -2.96 -6.37 -0.32
N THR A 78 -2.62 -5.23 -0.94
CA THR A 78 -3.57 -4.38 -1.67
C THR A 78 -4.18 -5.14 -2.85
N ILE A 79 -3.38 -5.91 -3.58
CA ILE A 79 -3.85 -6.82 -4.65
C ILE A 79 -4.83 -7.85 -4.08
N SER A 80 -4.49 -8.49 -2.95
CA SER A 80 -5.36 -9.49 -2.32
C SER A 80 -6.73 -8.89 -1.94
N THR A 81 -6.73 -7.72 -1.32
CA THR A 81 -7.96 -7.01 -0.93
C THR A 81 -8.77 -6.61 -2.16
N PHE A 82 -8.12 -6.15 -3.24
CA PHE A 82 -8.78 -5.79 -4.48
C PHE A 82 -9.54 -6.97 -5.10
N PHE A 83 -8.92 -8.14 -5.18
CA PHE A 83 -9.59 -9.34 -5.69
C PHE A 83 -10.76 -9.79 -4.79
N LYS A 84 -10.60 -9.71 -3.46
CA LYS A 84 -11.66 -10.03 -2.51
C LYS A 84 -12.86 -9.09 -2.65
N ASP A 85 -12.62 -7.79 -2.80
CA ASP A 85 -13.70 -6.81 -2.97
C ASP A 85 -14.38 -6.93 -4.33
N LEU A 86 -13.63 -7.27 -5.39
CA LEU A 86 -14.20 -7.55 -6.71
C LEU A 86 -15.09 -8.82 -6.70
N ALA A 87 -14.73 -9.83 -5.90
CA ALA A 87 -15.57 -11.00 -5.65
C ALA A 87 -16.85 -10.66 -4.86
N LYS A 88 -16.75 -9.81 -3.82
CA LYS A 88 -17.91 -9.30 -3.09
C LYS A 88 -18.87 -8.52 -3.99
N VAL A 89 -18.36 -7.68 -4.91
CA VAL A 89 -19.19 -6.97 -5.90
C VAL A 89 -19.91 -7.93 -6.82
N LYS A 90 -19.29 -9.06 -7.19
CA LYS A 90 -19.93 -10.13 -7.98
C LYS A 90 -20.91 -11.00 -7.17
N GLY A 91 -21.05 -10.79 -5.86
CA GLY A 91 -21.93 -11.57 -5.00
C GLY A 91 -21.36 -12.91 -4.56
N ILE A 92 -20.04 -13.13 -4.74
CA ILE A 92 -19.34 -14.32 -4.28
C ILE A 92 -18.63 -13.94 -2.98
N THR A 93 -19.25 -14.24 -1.84
CA THR A 93 -18.65 -14.03 -0.52
C THR A 93 -17.50 -15.01 -0.31
N ILE A 94 -16.28 -14.59 -0.62
CA ILE A 94 -15.08 -15.34 -0.26
C ILE A 94 -14.62 -14.78 1.09
N SER A 95 -14.86 -15.56 2.15
CA SER A 95 -14.39 -15.28 3.52
C SER A 95 -12.88 -15.28 3.61
#